data_AF-A0A1C7DQ66-F1
#
_entry.id   AF-A0A1C7DQ66-F1
#
_cell.length_a   1.000
_cell.length_b   1.000
_cell.length_c   1.000
_cell.angle_alpha   90.00
_cell.angle_beta   90.00
_cell.angle_gamma   90.00
#
_symmetry.space_group_name_H-M   'P 1'
#
loop_
_entity.id
_entity.type
_entity.pdbx_description
1 polymer ?
#
loop_
_entity_poly.entity_id
_entity_poly.type
_entity_poly.pdbx_seq_one_letter_code
_entity_poly.pdbx_strand_id
1 'polypeptide(L)'
;MKKRKIYLIILIFTSLYFMIRLLMKIALIEKSYTFVYNAHNLELLLPYTDVTLTVLFFLSLYVYFKEVLAMKYISIALMIFFIPFSIVVSFLSVVLKDEQSRHPLSLYDQNEKHLLIVNHVKGLHPDVGDPREVYLYKKLTPHVYKKIGQTTIAIESYDFKDLSNLKINEKVISVDVNGKTIYLEN
;
A
#
# COMPACT_ATOMS: atom_id res chain seq x y z
N MET A 1 21.07 20.05 27.50
CA MET A 1 19.58 20.02 27.41
C MET A 1 19.00 20.35 26.02
N LYS A 2 19.34 21.47 25.36
CA LYS A 2 18.72 21.86 24.06
C LYS A 2 18.85 20.78 22.96
N LYS A 3 20.03 20.17 22.80
CA LYS A 3 20.26 19.11 21.80
C LYS A 3 19.40 17.86 22.04
N ARG A 4 19.25 17.41 23.30
CA ARG A 4 18.38 16.27 23.66
C ARG A 4 16.91 16.50 23.29
N LYS A 5 16.41 17.73 23.44
CA LYS A 5 15.03 18.07 23.04
C LYS A 5 14.82 17.92 21.54
N ILE A 6 15.80 18.30 20.71
CA ILE A 6 15.73 18.13 19.25
C ILE A 6 15.63 16.65 18.87
N TYR A 7 16.49 15.80 19.44
CA TYR A 7 16.43 14.36 19.17
C TYR A 7 15.15 13.70 19.66
N LEU A 8 14.59 14.16 20.80
CA LEU A 8 13.29 13.71 21.26
C LEU A 8 12.17 14.07 20.26
N ILE A 9 12.19 15.30 19.73
CA ILE A 9 11.24 15.74 18.71
C ILE A 9 11.36 14.86 17.47
N ILE A 10 12.59 14.63 16.98
CA ILE A 10 12.83 13.75 15.83
C ILE A 10 12.30 12.34 16.08
N LEU A 11 12.56 11.76 17.26
CA LEU A 11 12.06 10.44 17.65
C LEU A 11 10.53 10.37 17.64
N ILE A 12 9.84 11.40 18.14
CA ILE A 12 8.37 11.46 18.12
C ILE A 12 7.84 11.51 16.69
N PHE A 13 8.38 12.39 15.84
CA PHE A 13 7.90 12.54 14.46
C PHE A 13 8.16 11.29 13.61
N THR A 14 9.33 10.69 13.75
CA THR A 14 9.67 9.43 13.05
C THR A 14 8.81 8.27 13.55
N SER A 15 8.54 8.17 14.86
CA SER A 15 7.63 7.16 15.40
C SER A 15 6.20 7.32 14.88
N LEU A 16 5.69 8.55 14.83
CA LEU A 16 4.37 8.85 14.29
C LEU A 16 4.28 8.47 12.80
N TYR A 17 5.31 8.78 12.02
CA TYR A 17 5.41 8.36 10.63
C TYR A 17 5.32 6.84 10.48
N PHE A 18 6.11 6.08 11.25
CA PHE A 18 6.09 4.62 11.19
C PHE A 18 4.73 4.03 11.59
N MET A 19 4.04 4.61 12.57
CA MET A 19 2.69 4.20 12.93
C MET A 19 1.69 4.42 11.79
N ILE A 20 1.72 5.59 11.14
CA ILE A 20 0.87 5.87 9.98
C ILE A 20 1.18 4.89 8.84
N ARG A 21 2.46 4.63 8.58
CA ARG A 21 2.92 3.70 7.55
C ARG A 21 2.44 2.27 7.82
N LEU A 22 2.47 1.83 9.07
CA LEU A 22 1.97 0.53 9.49
C LEU A 22 0.46 0.42 9.30
N LEU A 23 -0.31 1.44 9.74
CA LEU A 23 -1.77 1.49 9.55
C LEU A 23 -2.15 1.46 8.07
N MET A 24 -1.41 2.18 7.22
CA MET A 24 -1.61 2.15 5.77
C MET A 24 -1.37 0.75 5.18
N LYS A 25 -0.30 0.06 5.62
CA LYS A 25 -0.02 -1.31 5.19
C LYS A 25 -1.10 -2.29 5.64
N ILE A 26 -1.60 -2.19 6.87
CA ILE A 26 -2.69 -3.03 7.38
C ILE A 26 -3.96 -2.81 6.55
N ALA A 27 -4.35 -1.55 6.32
CA ALA A 27 -5.53 -1.21 5.52
C ALA A 27 -5.46 -1.72 4.07
N LEU A 28 -4.25 -1.77 3.50
CA LEU A 28 -3.98 -2.35 2.18
C LEU A 28 -4.08 -3.88 2.19
N ILE A 29 -3.52 -4.56 3.20
CA ILE A 29 -3.59 -6.02 3.34
C ILE A 29 -5.04 -6.49 3.48
N GLU A 30 -5.85 -5.77 4.26
CA GLU A 30 -7.28 -6.07 4.42
C GLU A 30 -8.10 -5.74 3.15
N LYS A 31 -7.49 -5.11 2.15
CA LYS A 31 -8.11 -4.63 0.89
C LYS A 31 -9.32 -3.70 1.13
N SER A 32 -9.48 -3.18 2.34
CA SER A 32 -10.59 -2.31 2.76
C SER A 32 -10.53 -0.93 2.11
N TYR A 33 -9.30 -0.44 1.88
CA TYR A 33 -9.01 0.81 1.20
C TYR A 33 -7.97 0.57 0.12
N THR A 34 -8.13 1.26 -1.00
CA THR A 34 -7.10 1.35 -2.03
C THR A 34 -6.71 2.80 -2.25
N PHE A 35 -5.43 2.99 -2.51
CA PHE A 35 -4.86 4.31 -2.70
C PHE A 35 -4.29 4.44 -4.10
N VAL A 36 -4.59 5.57 -4.71
CA VAL A 36 -4.41 5.79 -6.14
C VAL A 36 -3.37 6.88 -6.34
N TYR A 37 -2.15 6.49 -6.68
CA TYR A 37 -1.00 7.38 -6.81
C TYR A 37 -0.33 7.25 -8.19
N ASN A 38 0.44 8.27 -8.59
CA ASN A 38 1.29 8.15 -9.78
C ASN A 38 2.46 7.18 -9.46
N ALA A 39 2.32 5.95 -9.97
CA ALA A 39 3.05 4.78 -9.47
C ALA A 39 4.57 4.91 -9.59
N HIS A 40 5.09 5.50 -10.67
CA HIS A 40 6.53 5.45 -10.93
C HIS A 40 7.36 6.27 -9.93
N ASN A 41 6.88 7.44 -9.52
CA ASN A 41 7.66 8.32 -8.63
C ASN A 41 7.48 7.97 -7.15
N LEU A 42 6.27 7.57 -6.74
CA LEU A 42 5.98 7.33 -5.32
C LEU A 42 6.51 5.96 -4.85
N GLU A 43 6.49 4.94 -5.71
CA GLU A 43 7.00 3.60 -5.37
C GLU A 43 8.52 3.56 -5.24
N LEU A 44 9.24 4.41 -5.96
CA LEU A 44 10.67 4.61 -5.74
C LEU A 44 10.92 5.46 -4.48
N LEU A 45 10.17 6.56 -4.30
CA LEU A 45 10.44 7.51 -3.21
C LEU A 45 10.15 6.95 -1.81
N LEU A 46 9.11 6.13 -1.67
CA LEU A 46 8.66 5.60 -0.38
C LEU A 46 9.73 4.73 0.30
N PRO A 47 10.34 3.73 -0.37
CA PRO A 47 11.49 2.98 0.17
C PRO A 47 12.64 3.88 0.63
N TYR A 48 13.02 4.89 -0.15
CA TYR A 48 14.08 5.84 0.25
C TYR A 48 13.69 6.64 1.50
N THR A 49 12.42 7.03 1.60
CA THR A 49 11.89 7.75 2.76
C THR A 49 11.87 6.87 4.00
N ASP A 50 11.39 5.62 3.86
CA ASP A 50 11.35 4.61 4.93
C ASP A 50 12.78 4.36 5.46
N VAL A 51 13.78 4.19 4.58
CA VAL A 51 15.20 4.02 4.95
C VAL A 51 15.77 5.26 5.64
N THR A 52 15.56 6.44 5.06
CA THR A 52 16.09 7.71 5.60
C THR A 52 15.56 7.99 7.00
N LEU A 53 14.25 7.82 7.21
CA LEU A 53 13.63 8.02 8.52
C LEU A 53 14.05 6.93 9.51
N THR A 54 14.30 5.70 9.06
CA THR A 54 14.84 4.63 9.91
C THR A 54 16.23 5.01 10.43
N VAL A 55 17.12 5.44 9.55
CA VAL A 55 18.46 5.91 9.92
C VAL A 55 18.38 7.10 10.87
N LEU A 56 17.51 8.07 10.57
CA LEU A 56 17.31 9.26 11.39
C LEU A 56 16.80 8.92 12.81
N PHE A 57 15.83 8.01 12.92
CA PHE A 57 15.27 7.54 14.19
C PHE A 57 16.38 6.92 15.05
N PHE A 58 17.13 5.98 14.47
CA PHE A 58 18.15 5.22 15.18
C PHE A 58 19.36 6.07 15.60
N LEU A 59 19.81 6.99 14.73
CA LEU A 59 20.84 7.97 15.11
C LEU A 59 20.36 8.88 16.23
N SER A 60 19.11 9.33 16.17
CA SER A 60 18.52 10.17 17.22
C SER A 60 18.39 9.43 18.54
N LEU A 61 18.03 8.14 18.49
CA LEU A 61 17.95 7.25 19.66
C LEU A 61 19.33 7.12 20.32
N TYR A 62 20.37 6.85 19.53
CA TYR A 62 21.74 6.78 20.02
C TYR A 62 22.18 8.08 20.68
N VAL A 63 22.01 9.23 20.01
CA VAL A 63 22.45 10.51 20.57
C VAL A 63 21.68 10.89 21.84
N TYR A 64 20.40 10.50 21.94
CA TYR A 64 19.60 10.72 23.13
C TYR A 64 20.12 9.92 24.34
N PHE A 65 20.43 8.64 24.13
CA PHE A 65 20.81 7.68 25.17
C PHE A 65 22.31 7.49 25.38
N LYS A 66 23.19 8.12 24.60
CA LYS A 66 24.65 7.90 24.63
C LYS A 66 25.33 8.02 26.00
N GLU A 67 24.74 8.76 26.93
CA GLU A 67 25.27 8.98 28.29
C GLU A 67 24.89 7.84 29.26
N VAL A 68 23.93 6.98 28.90
CA VAL A 68 23.51 5.82 29.69
C VAL A 68 24.12 4.57 29.05
N LEU A 69 25.11 3.97 29.73
CA LEU A 69 25.98 2.93 29.16
C LEU A 69 25.18 1.76 28.57
N ALA A 70 24.21 1.20 29.32
CA ALA A 70 23.35 0.12 28.86
C ALA A 70 22.52 0.52 27.63
N MET A 71 21.86 1.68 27.66
CA MET A 71 21.01 2.15 26.57
C MET A 71 21.80 2.53 25.32
N LYS A 72 23.07 2.96 25.47
CA LYS A 72 24.00 3.20 24.36
C LYS A 72 24.25 1.91 23.58
N TYR A 73 24.60 0.81 24.26
CA TYR A 73 24.85 -0.47 23.61
C TYR A 73 23.59 -1.08 23.00
N ILE A 74 22.45 -0.98 23.69
CA ILE A 74 21.15 -1.40 23.14
C ILE A 74 20.86 -0.62 21.85
N SER A 75 21.05 0.70 21.86
CA SER A 75 20.83 1.52 20.66
C SER A 75 21.72 1.06 19.52
N ILE A 76 23.03 0.87 19.73
CA ILE A 76 23.98 0.40 18.70
C ILE A 76 23.56 -0.97 18.15
N ALA A 77 23.20 -1.92 19.01
CA ALA A 77 22.76 -3.25 18.59
C ALA A 77 21.51 -3.17 17.70
N LEU A 78 20.54 -2.33 18.09
CA LEU A 78 19.35 -2.08 17.27
C LEU A 78 19.72 -1.43 15.93
N MET A 79 20.65 -0.47 15.88
CA MET A 79 21.08 0.15 14.62
C MET A 79 21.66 -0.87 13.64
N ILE A 80 22.57 -1.73 14.11
CA ILE A 80 23.27 -2.72 13.28
C ILE A 80 22.29 -3.75 12.70
N PHE A 81 21.25 -4.12 13.46
CA PHE A 81 20.27 -5.08 12.99
C PHE A 81 19.18 -4.45 12.11
N PHE A 82 18.54 -3.38 12.59
CA PHE A 82 17.34 -2.84 11.97
C PHE A 82 17.60 -1.96 10.74
N ILE A 83 18.74 -1.26 10.65
CA ILE A 83 19.03 -0.41 9.48
C ILE A 83 19.23 -1.27 8.22
N PRO A 84 20.12 -2.28 8.20
CA PRO A 84 20.28 -3.15 7.04
C PRO A 84 18.99 -3.94 6.73
N PHE A 85 18.31 -4.44 7.76
CA PHE A 85 17.05 -5.16 7.59
C PHE A 85 15.96 -4.27 6.95
N SER A 86 15.82 -3.03 7.40
CA SER A 86 14.87 -2.06 6.84
C SER A 86 15.16 -1.73 5.38
N ILE A 87 16.46 -1.57 5.03
CA ILE A 87 16.88 -1.40 3.63
C ILE A 87 16.43 -2.61 2.80
N VAL A 88 16.81 -3.83 3.21
CA VAL A 88 16.47 -5.05 2.48
C VAL A 88 14.96 -5.17 2.29
N VAL A 89 14.16 -5.05 3.36
CA VAL A 89 12.70 -5.17 3.30
C VAL A 89 12.07 -4.07 2.42
N SER A 90 12.59 -2.85 2.48
CA SER A 90 12.07 -1.73 1.69
C SER A 90 12.26 -1.96 0.18
N PHE A 91 13.42 -2.48 -0.24
CA PHE A 91 13.69 -2.80 -1.64
C PHE A 91 13.10 -4.15 -2.09
N LEU A 92 12.95 -5.12 -1.18
CA LEU A 92 12.29 -6.39 -1.47
C LEU A 92 10.84 -6.16 -1.95
N SER A 93 10.15 -5.19 -1.34
CA SER A 93 8.78 -4.82 -1.75
C SER A 93 8.67 -4.22 -3.15
N VAL A 94 9.75 -3.65 -3.69
CA VAL A 94 9.83 -3.13 -5.06
C VAL A 94 10.10 -4.25 -6.06
N VAL A 95 10.80 -5.31 -5.64
CA VAL A 95 11.14 -6.46 -6.48
C VAL A 95 9.99 -7.48 -6.52
N LEU A 96 9.29 -7.70 -5.41
CA LEU A 96 8.15 -8.61 -5.27
C LEU A 96 6.84 -8.01 -5.83
N LYS A 97 6.87 -7.44 -7.04
CA LYS A 97 5.84 -6.63 -7.71
C LYS A 97 4.40 -7.19 -7.79
N ASP A 98 4.12 -8.37 -7.26
CA ASP A 98 2.99 -9.19 -7.71
C ASP A 98 1.83 -9.40 -6.72
N GLU A 99 1.83 -8.77 -5.53
CA GLU A 99 0.81 -9.10 -4.51
C GLU A 99 0.13 -7.92 -3.82
N GLN A 100 0.62 -6.69 -3.98
CA GLN A 100 -0.06 -5.53 -3.39
C GLN A 100 -1.00 -4.93 -4.41
N SER A 101 -2.29 -4.83 -4.05
CA SER A 101 -3.37 -4.17 -4.78
C SER A 101 -3.06 -2.69 -5.05
N ARG A 102 -2.09 -2.44 -5.91
CA ARG A 102 -1.68 -1.14 -6.40
C ARG A 102 -2.06 -1.14 -7.86
N HIS A 103 -3.13 -0.42 -8.19
CA HIS A 103 -3.53 -0.30 -9.58
C HIS A 103 -2.58 0.71 -10.24
N PRO A 104 -1.75 0.29 -11.22
CA PRO A 104 -1.02 1.25 -12.03
C PRO A 104 -2.06 2.06 -12.80
N LEU A 105 -2.19 3.33 -12.47
CA LEU A 105 -3.08 4.22 -13.17
C LEU A 105 -2.55 4.53 -14.56
N SER A 106 -3.43 4.43 -15.55
CA SER A 106 -3.39 5.36 -16.68
C SER A 106 -3.90 6.73 -16.20
N LEU A 107 -3.54 7.83 -16.86
CA LEU A 107 -3.96 9.19 -16.49
C LEU A 107 -5.49 9.40 -16.39
N TYR A 108 -6.31 8.44 -16.86
CA TYR A 108 -7.77 8.54 -16.92
C TYR A 108 -8.49 8.21 -15.59
N ASP A 109 -7.98 7.29 -14.75
CA ASP A 109 -8.77 6.82 -13.58
C ASP A 109 -8.70 7.75 -12.36
N GLN A 110 -7.90 8.83 -12.40
CA GLN A 110 -7.73 9.77 -11.27
C GLN A 110 -9.00 10.59 -10.94
N ASN A 111 -9.93 10.74 -11.88
CA ASN A 111 -11.14 11.54 -11.72
C ASN A 111 -12.43 10.73 -11.57
N GLU A 112 -12.35 9.41 -11.59
CA GLU A 112 -13.54 8.57 -11.49
C GLU A 112 -14.07 8.50 -10.06
N LYS A 113 -15.40 8.53 -9.93
CA LYS A 113 -16.10 8.39 -8.64
C LYS A 113 -15.96 6.98 -8.06
N HIS A 114 -15.72 6.00 -8.92
CA HIS A 114 -15.57 4.60 -8.58
C HIS A 114 -14.32 4.04 -9.24
N LEU A 115 -13.76 2.98 -8.66
CA LEU A 115 -12.61 2.27 -9.21
C LEU A 115 -12.90 0.78 -9.13
N LEU A 116 -12.83 0.09 -10.27
CA LEU A 116 -12.91 -1.36 -10.33
C LEU A 116 -11.49 -1.93 -10.38
N ILE A 117 -11.14 -2.80 -9.45
CA ILE A 117 -9.87 -3.52 -9.44
C ILE A 117 -10.14 -5.01 -9.64
N VAL A 118 -9.52 -5.59 -10.65
CA VAL A 118 -9.58 -7.04 -10.93
C VAL A 118 -8.22 -7.64 -10.61
N ASN A 119 -8.13 -8.36 -9.51
CA ASN A 119 -6.92 -9.05 -9.09
C ASN A 119 -6.97 -10.53 -9.49
N HIS A 120 -5.81 -11.04 -9.90
CA HIS A 120 -5.61 -12.48 -10.08
C HIS A 120 -5.40 -13.15 -8.72
N VAL A 121 -6.16 -14.21 -8.42
CA VAL A 121 -5.83 -15.12 -7.32
C VAL A 121 -4.82 -16.11 -7.85
N LYS A 122 -3.55 -16.01 -7.44
CA LYS A 122 -2.52 -16.96 -7.87
C LYS A 122 -2.83 -18.36 -7.35
N GLY A 123 -3.15 -19.27 -8.26
CA GLY A 123 -3.32 -20.70 -8.02
C GLY A 123 -2.82 -21.54 -9.20
N LEU A 124 -1.55 -21.94 -9.17
CA LEU A 124 -0.92 -23.05 -9.92
C LEU A 124 -0.94 -23.11 -11.46
N HIS A 125 -1.76 -22.37 -12.21
CA HIS A 125 -1.70 -22.37 -13.68
C HIS A 125 -1.80 -20.97 -14.31
N PRO A 126 -1.07 -20.68 -15.41
CA PRO A 126 -1.06 -19.35 -16.00
C PRO A 126 -2.25 -19.07 -16.94
N ASP A 127 -3.17 -20.00 -17.17
CA ASP A 127 -4.14 -19.88 -18.26
C ASP A 127 -5.55 -20.39 -17.90
N VAL A 128 -6.54 -19.55 -18.22
CA VAL A 128 -7.99 -19.79 -18.39
C VAL A 128 -8.73 -20.49 -17.24
N GLY A 129 -9.67 -19.76 -16.62
CA GLY A 129 -10.60 -20.30 -15.62
C GLY A 129 -10.22 -20.02 -14.17
N ASP A 130 -9.06 -19.39 -13.92
CA ASP A 130 -8.67 -19.00 -12.57
C ASP A 130 -9.66 -17.99 -11.96
N PRO A 131 -10.03 -18.18 -10.68
CA PRO A 131 -10.86 -17.22 -9.98
C PRO A 131 -10.14 -15.87 -9.90
N ARG A 132 -10.84 -14.82 -10.34
CA ARG A 132 -10.40 -13.44 -10.18
C ARG A 132 -11.19 -12.80 -9.06
N GLU A 133 -10.50 -12.11 -8.17
CA GLU A 133 -11.13 -11.25 -7.19
C GLU A 133 -11.43 -9.91 -7.84
N VAL A 134 -12.69 -9.52 -7.84
CA VAL A 134 -13.14 -8.22 -8.34
C VAL A 134 -13.57 -7.39 -7.16
N TYR A 135 -12.99 -6.20 -7.06
CA TYR A 135 -13.25 -5.24 -6.00
C TYR A 135 -13.77 -3.95 -6.60
N LEU A 136 -14.89 -3.46 -6.07
CA LEU A 136 -15.40 -2.14 -6.40
C LEU A 136 -15.11 -1.19 -5.24
N TYR A 137 -14.51 -0.06 -5.57
CA TYR A 137 -14.22 0.99 -4.62
C TYR A 137 -14.93 2.29 -4.97
N LYS A 138 -15.27 3.08 -3.94
CA LYS A 138 -15.85 4.42 -4.05
C LYS A 138 -14.86 5.47 -3.53
N LYS A 139 -14.71 6.57 -4.28
CA LYS A 139 -13.80 7.67 -3.92
C LYS A 139 -14.32 8.38 -2.67
N LEU A 140 -13.45 8.54 -1.67
CA LEU A 140 -13.75 9.32 -0.46
C LEU A 140 -13.12 10.71 -0.54
N THR A 141 -11.84 10.76 -0.90
CA THR A 141 -11.05 11.98 -1.03
C THR A 141 -10.15 11.84 -2.27
N PRO A 142 -9.50 12.92 -2.76
CA PRO A 142 -8.50 12.79 -3.81
C PRO A 142 -7.50 11.68 -3.44
N HIS A 143 -7.30 10.70 -4.34
CA HIS A 143 -6.38 9.56 -4.17
C HIS A 143 -6.77 8.46 -3.17
N VAL A 144 -7.91 8.55 -2.47
CA VAL A 144 -8.34 7.53 -1.49
C VAL A 144 -9.70 6.96 -1.87
N TYR A 145 -9.77 5.63 -1.93
CA TYR A 145 -10.97 4.89 -2.29
C TYR A 145 -11.28 3.82 -1.24
N LYS A 146 -12.55 3.67 -0.88
CA LYS A 146 -13.04 2.67 0.09
C LYS A 146 -13.77 1.56 -0.64
N LYS A 147 -13.51 0.30 -0.27
CA LYS A 147 -14.19 -0.86 -0.85
C LYS A 147 -15.69 -0.78 -0.52
N ILE A 148 -16.52 -0.99 -1.52
CA ILE A 148 -17.98 -1.03 -1.41
C ILE A 148 -18.59 -2.34 -1.89
N GLY A 149 -17.78 -3.22 -2.50
CA GLY A 149 -18.23 -4.56 -2.86
C GLY A 149 -17.07 -5.42 -3.33
N GLN A 150 -17.24 -6.73 -3.21
CA GLN A 150 -16.29 -7.73 -3.68
C GLN A 150 -17.01 -8.95 -4.25
N THR A 151 -16.38 -9.62 -5.21
CA THR A 151 -16.82 -10.95 -5.66
C THR A 151 -15.63 -11.72 -6.18
N THR A 152 -15.79 -13.03 -6.31
CA THR A 152 -14.82 -13.91 -6.96
C THR A 152 -15.47 -14.56 -8.16
N ILE A 153 -14.90 -14.35 -9.33
CA ILE A 153 -15.48 -14.79 -10.60
C ILE A 153 -14.40 -15.43 -11.47
N ALA A 154 -14.67 -16.63 -11.98
CA ALA A 154 -13.84 -17.25 -12.99
C ALA A 154 -14.03 -16.47 -14.30
N ILE A 155 -13.07 -15.62 -14.65
CA ILE A 155 -13.15 -14.79 -15.86
C ILE A 155 -11.86 -14.90 -16.66
N GLU A 156 -12.03 -14.93 -17.97
CA GLU A 156 -10.98 -14.99 -18.96
C GLU A 156 -10.32 -13.60 -19.13
N SER A 157 -9.00 -13.54 -19.31
CA SER A 157 -8.20 -12.30 -19.25
C SER A 157 -8.61 -11.23 -20.27
N TYR A 158 -9.26 -11.62 -21.36
CA TYR A 158 -9.64 -10.74 -22.46
C TYR A 158 -10.95 -9.98 -22.24
N ASP A 159 -11.81 -10.42 -21.32
CA ASP A 159 -13.12 -9.79 -21.07
C ASP A 159 -13.03 -8.36 -20.51
N PHE A 160 -11.88 -8.00 -19.93
CA PHE A 160 -11.61 -6.69 -19.30
C PHE A 160 -10.59 -5.83 -20.05
N LYS A 161 -10.27 -6.13 -21.32
CA LYS A 161 -9.32 -5.33 -22.11
C LYS A 161 -9.80 -3.89 -22.34
N ASP A 162 -11.11 -3.65 -22.24
CA ASP A 162 -11.71 -2.32 -22.36
C ASP A 162 -12.67 -2.07 -21.19
N LEU A 163 -12.20 -1.31 -20.20
CA LEU A 163 -12.96 -0.88 -19.02
C LEU A 163 -13.65 0.48 -19.23
N SER A 164 -13.54 1.08 -20.42
CA SER A 164 -14.05 2.45 -20.67
C SER A 164 -15.58 2.58 -20.59
N ASN A 165 -16.32 1.47 -20.65
CA ASN A 165 -17.79 1.42 -20.63
C ASN A 165 -18.38 0.87 -19.32
N LEU A 166 -17.76 1.17 -18.17
CA LEU A 166 -18.28 0.78 -16.85
C LEU A 166 -19.61 1.46 -16.52
N LYS A 167 -20.69 0.68 -16.38
CA LYS A 167 -21.96 1.16 -15.80
C LYS A 167 -22.15 0.53 -14.42
N ILE A 168 -22.22 1.39 -13.40
CA ILE A 168 -22.34 0.97 -12.00
C ILE A 168 -23.77 1.22 -11.54
N ASN A 169 -24.40 0.16 -11.02
CA ASN A 169 -25.68 0.28 -10.33
C ASN A 169 -25.45 0.21 -8.82
N GLU A 170 -25.38 1.37 -8.17
CA GLU A 170 -25.14 1.48 -6.71
C GLU A 170 -26.26 0.85 -5.86
N LYS A 171 -27.48 0.64 -6.40
CA LYS A 171 -28.60 0.07 -5.63
C LYS A 171 -28.47 -1.45 -5.43
N VAL A 172 -27.82 -2.14 -6.36
CA VAL A 172 -27.65 -3.62 -6.35
C VAL A 172 -26.16 -3.99 -6.35
N ILE A 173 -25.27 -3.00 -6.22
CA ILE A 173 -23.80 -3.10 -6.30
C ILE A 173 -23.39 -4.04 -7.45
N SER A 174 -23.71 -3.65 -8.67
CA SER A 174 -23.33 -4.39 -9.87
C SER A 174 -22.60 -3.51 -10.87
N VAL A 175 -21.75 -4.15 -11.66
CA VAL A 175 -20.89 -3.52 -12.65
C VAL A 175 -21.08 -4.23 -13.98
N ASP A 176 -21.52 -3.48 -14.99
CA ASP A 176 -21.57 -3.97 -16.37
C ASP A 176 -20.22 -3.71 -17.04
N VAL A 177 -19.58 -4.79 -17.50
CA VAL A 177 -18.38 -4.74 -18.31
C VAL A 177 -18.65 -5.45 -19.63
N ASN A 178 -18.67 -4.69 -20.72
CA ASN A 178 -18.86 -5.19 -22.08
C ASN A 178 -20.12 -6.07 -22.26
N GLY A 179 -21.21 -5.76 -21.55
CA GLY A 179 -22.49 -6.47 -21.62
C GLY A 179 -22.63 -7.63 -20.63
N LYS A 180 -21.60 -7.91 -19.82
CA LYS A 180 -21.67 -8.87 -18.71
C LYS A 180 -21.88 -8.11 -17.40
N THR A 181 -23.00 -8.37 -16.73
CA THR A 181 -23.27 -7.82 -15.40
C THR A 181 -22.63 -8.68 -14.32
N ILE A 182 -21.74 -8.08 -13.53
CA ILE A 182 -21.10 -8.68 -12.37
C ILE A 182 -21.80 -8.16 -11.11
N TYR A 183 -22.30 -9.06 -10.28
CA TYR A 183 -22.88 -8.72 -8.98
C TYR A 183 -21.83 -8.84 -7.89
N LEU A 184 -21.78 -7.85 -7.00
CA LEU A 184 -20.82 -7.77 -5.92
C LEU A 184 -21.53 -7.93 -4.58
N GLU A 185 -20.91 -8.71 -3.70
CA GLU A 185 -21.34 -8.85 -2.31
C GLU A 185 -20.75 -7.71 -1.47
N ASN A 186 -21.46 -7.30 -0.42
CA ASN A 186 -21.09 -6.21 0.47
C ASN A 186 -20.52 -6.75 1.78
#